data_AF-A0A820LJM9-F1
#
_entry.id   AF-A0A820LJM9-F1
#
_cell.length_a   1.000
_cell.length_b   1.000
_cell.length_c   1.000
_cell.angle_alpha   90.00
_cell.angle_beta   90.00
_cell.angle_gamma   90.00
#
_symmetry.space_group_name_H-M   'P 1'
#
loop_
_entity.id
_entity.type
_entity.pdbx_description
1 polymer ?
#
loop_
_entity_poly.entity_id
_entity_poly.type
_entity_poly.pdbx_seq_one_letter_code
_entity_poly.pdbx_strand_id
1 'polypeptide(L)'
;MVCGVMTGSGPTRKVAGRTTRYWDCCKASCGWVGKVSGSNAYVKSCRRDGNTVWNDANARNGCDSGGEAFVCNNQMPWAINDQLAYGFPAATIAGLTEQQ
;
A
#
# COMPACT_ATOMS: atom_id res chain seq x y z
N MET A 1 -6.50 -8.14 3.72
CA MET A 1 -5.49 -7.41 2.94
C MET A 1 -4.13 -8.10 3.13
N VAL A 2 -3.12 -7.79 2.32
CA VAL A 2 -1.75 -8.30 2.46
C VAL A 2 -0.75 -7.14 2.40
N CYS A 3 0.35 -7.24 3.12
CA CYS A 3 1.38 -6.20 3.18
C CYS A 3 2.74 -6.73 2.77
N GLY A 4 3.44 -5.94 1.95
CA GLY A 4 4.81 -6.21 1.52
C GLY A 4 4.97 -6.42 0.03
N VAL A 5 6.23 -6.64 -0.36
CA VAL A 5 6.60 -7.03 -1.73
C VAL A 5 6.45 -8.54 -1.80
N MET A 6 5.57 -9.04 -2.67
CA MET A 6 5.49 -10.47 -2.94
C MET A 6 6.75 -10.91 -3.68
N THR A 7 7.75 -11.37 -2.93
CA THR A 7 8.96 -12.00 -3.48
C THR A 7 8.62 -13.46 -3.78
N GLY A 8 8.80 -13.88 -5.04
CA GLY A 8 8.38 -15.19 -5.53
C GLY A 8 9.27 -16.35 -5.08
N SER A 9 9.46 -16.56 -3.78
CA SER A 9 10.34 -17.62 -3.24
C SER A 9 9.66 -18.97 -3.00
N GLY A 10 8.37 -19.11 -3.35
CA GLY A 10 7.62 -20.38 -3.28
C GLY A 10 7.02 -20.79 -4.63
N PRO A 11 6.51 -22.03 -4.76
CA PRO A 11 5.84 -22.47 -5.99
C PRO A 11 4.70 -21.49 -6.30
N THR A 12 4.84 -20.77 -7.42
CA THR A 12 3.89 -19.75 -7.87
C THR A 12 2.60 -20.42 -8.29
N ARG A 13 1.66 -20.58 -7.35
CA ARG A 13 0.30 -20.99 -7.68
C ARG A 13 -0.38 -19.82 -8.38
N LYS A 14 -0.36 -19.84 -9.72
CA LYS A 14 -1.17 -18.94 -10.53
C LYS A 14 -2.63 -19.24 -10.21
N VAL A 15 -3.27 -18.33 -9.49
CA VAL A 15 -4.70 -18.38 -9.19
C VAL A 15 -5.39 -17.30 -10.00
N ALA A 16 -6.59 -17.60 -10.48
CA ALA A 16 -7.43 -16.58 -11.09
C ALA A 16 -7.73 -15.50 -10.04
N GLY A 17 -7.43 -14.25 -10.38
CA GLY A 17 -7.74 -13.08 -9.57
C GLY A 17 -8.78 -12.21 -10.26
N ARG A 18 -9.53 -11.43 -9.48
CA ARG A 18 -10.40 -10.38 -9.98
C ARG A 18 -9.87 -9.05 -9.49
N THR A 19 -9.77 -8.08 -10.39
CA THR A 19 -9.34 -6.72 -10.06
C THR A 19 -10.52 -5.76 -10.07
N THR A 20 -10.40 -4.71 -9.26
CA THR A 20 -11.23 -3.51 -9.28
C THR A 20 -10.30 -2.30 -9.36
N ARG A 21 -10.87 -1.08 -9.36
CA ARG A 21 -10.12 0.17 -9.25
C ARG A 21 -10.68 0.99 -8.08
N TYR A 22 -9.82 1.66 -7.34
CA TYR A 22 -10.22 2.55 -6.26
C TYR A 22 -9.13 3.59 -5.99
N TRP A 23 -9.52 4.73 -5.42
CA TRP A 23 -8.65 5.74 -4.83
C TRP A 23 -9.47 6.49 -3.78
N ASP A 24 -9.24 6.21 -2.50
CA ASP A 24 -10.02 6.76 -1.38
C ASP A 24 -9.26 7.84 -0.58
N CYS A 25 -8.04 8.18 -1.01
CA CYS A 25 -7.08 9.06 -0.34
C CYS A 25 -6.58 8.59 1.03
N CYS A 26 -7.11 7.50 1.58
CA CYS A 26 -6.80 7.05 2.93
C CYS A 26 -5.33 6.64 3.06
N LYS A 27 -4.81 6.71 4.29
CA LYS A 27 -3.54 6.06 4.63
C LYS A 27 -3.62 4.57 4.33
N ALA A 28 -2.64 4.03 3.59
CA ALA A 28 -2.55 2.60 3.32
C ALA A 28 -2.41 1.78 4.61
N SER A 29 -3.07 0.63 4.70
CA SER A 29 -3.00 -0.27 5.88
C SER A 29 -1.57 -0.72 6.18
N CYS A 30 -0.75 -0.94 5.14
CA CYS A 30 0.66 -1.29 5.26
C CYS A 30 1.55 -0.10 5.66
N GLY A 31 0.97 1.07 5.88
CA GLY A 31 1.64 2.26 6.44
C GLY A 31 1.70 2.29 7.97
N TRP A 32 1.10 1.31 8.65
CA TRP A 32 1.19 1.15 10.10
C TRP A 32 2.42 0.34 10.52
N VAL A 33 2.98 0.67 11.68
CA VAL A 33 4.09 -0.09 12.29
C VAL A 33 3.67 -1.54 12.53
N GLY A 34 4.58 -2.48 12.28
CA GLY A 34 4.36 -3.92 12.53
C GLY A 34 3.59 -4.66 11.42
N LYS A 35 3.26 -3.99 10.31
CA LYS A 35 2.60 -4.60 9.14
C LYS A 35 3.55 -5.07 8.05
N VAL A 36 4.81 -4.66 8.07
CA VAL A 36 5.85 -5.04 7.11
C VAL A 36 7.09 -5.45 7.87
N SER A 37 7.75 -6.55 7.47
CA SER A 37 8.95 -7.04 8.14
C SER A 37 10.12 -6.04 8.04
N GLY A 38 10.86 -5.88 9.13
CA GLY A 38 11.99 -4.95 9.25
C GLY A 38 11.72 -3.78 10.21
N SER A 39 12.79 -3.30 10.84
CA SER A 39 12.72 -2.11 11.70
C SER A 39 12.41 -0.87 10.86
N ASN A 40 11.42 -0.07 11.28
CA ASN A 40 10.95 1.13 10.56
C ASN A 40 10.47 0.87 9.11
N ALA A 41 10.04 -0.36 8.79
CA ALA A 41 9.46 -0.69 7.51
C ALA A 41 7.94 -0.44 7.51
N TYR A 42 7.49 0.52 6.70
CA TYR A 42 6.08 0.83 6.47
C TYR A 42 5.92 1.61 5.16
N VAL A 43 4.74 1.53 4.54
CA VAL A 43 4.39 2.37 3.39
C VAL A 43 4.28 3.82 3.85
N LYS A 44 5.06 4.70 3.23
CA LYS A 44 5.05 6.14 3.56
C LYS A 44 3.69 6.75 3.24
N SER A 45 3.22 7.59 4.16
CA SER A 45 2.04 8.43 3.99
C SER A 45 2.49 9.87 3.68
N CYS A 46 1.58 10.69 3.17
CA CYS A 46 1.81 12.11 2.91
C CYS A 46 0.85 12.98 3.72
N ARG A 47 1.19 14.26 3.86
CA ARG A 47 0.27 15.33 4.28
C ARG A 47 -0.85 15.48 3.24
N ARG A 48 -1.85 16.32 3.54
CA ARG A 48 -3.02 16.57 2.69
C ARG A 48 -2.68 17.01 1.25
N ASP A 49 -1.52 17.62 1.03
CA ASP A 49 -1.03 17.99 -0.31
C ASP A 49 -0.62 16.80 -1.19
N GLY A 50 -0.55 15.58 -0.62
CA GLY A 50 -0.17 14.35 -1.31
C GLY A 50 1.30 14.25 -1.71
N ASN A 51 2.14 15.23 -1.38
CA ASN A 51 3.55 15.31 -1.80
C ASN A 51 4.52 15.38 -0.62
N THR A 52 4.16 16.09 0.45
CA THR A 52 4.98 16.18 1.65
C THR A 52 4.90 14.88 2.42
N VAL A 53 5.95 14.07 2.33
CA VAL A 53 6.07 12.81 3.05
C VAL A 53 5.96 13.05 4.55
N TRP A 54 5.07 12.28 5.18
CA TRP A 54 4.92 12.25 6.62
C TRP A 54 5.72 11.10 7.22
N ASN A 55 6.81 11.42 7.90
CA ASN A 55 7.70 10.44 8.53
C ASN A 55 7.23 10.04 9.94
N ASP A 56 5.95 9.68 10.07
CA ASP A 56 5.36 9.20 11.31
C ASP A 56 4.37 8.07 10.96
N ALA A 57 4.80 6.84 11.24
CA ALA A 57 3.99 5.66 11.00
C ALA A 57 2.76 5.59 11.92
N ASN A 58 2.71 6.36 13.00
CA ASN A 58 1.58 6.43 13.93
C ASN A 58 0.63 7.59 13.61
N ALA A 59 0.94 8.42 12.60
CA ALA A 59 0.05 9.49 12.16
C ALA A 59 -1.33 8.93 11.79
N ARG A 60 -2.37 9.58 12.31
CA ARG A 60 -3.76 9.15 12.16
C ARG A 60 -4.20 9.23 10.70
N ASN A 61 -4.88 8.19 10.23
CA ASN A 61 -5.43 8.10 8.88
C ASN A 61 -6.36 9.28 8.61
N GLY A 62 -6.15 9.99 7.50
CA GLY A 62 -6.96 11.14 7.07
C GLY A 62 -8.43 10.83 6.79
N CYS A 63 -8.79 9.56 6.67
CA CYS A 63 -10.19 9.11 6.61
C CYS A 63 -10.86 8.97 7.98
N ASP A 64 -10.10 9.03 9.08
CA ASP A 64 -10.62 9.16 10.43
C ASP A 64 -10.80 10.64 10.80
N SER A 65 -11.71 10.93 11.72
CA SER A 65 -11.89 12.29 12.24
C SER A 65 -10.61 12.84 12.86
N GLY A 66 -10.16 13.99 12.37
CA GLY A 66 -8.92 14.65 12.80
C GLY A 66 -7.64 13.97 12.31
N GLY A 67 -7.73 13.08 11.33
CA GLY A 67 -6.56 12.47 10.69
C GLY A 67 -5.87 13.39 9.70
N GLU A 68 -4.57 13.17 9.53
CA GLU A 68 -3.72 14.04 8.70
C GLU A 68 -2.78 13.26 7.76
N ALA A 69 -2.79 11.93 7.80
CA ALA A 69 -2.00 11.06 6.93
C ALA A 69 -2.83 10.51 5.77
N PHE A 70 -2.39 10.74 4.55
CA PHE A 70 -3.05 10.34 3.30
C PHE A 70 -2.11 9.48 2.43
N VAL A 71 -2.65 8.82 1.42
CA VAL A 71 -1.83 8.21 0.36
C VAL A 71 -1.01 9.28 -0.36
N CYS A 72 0.22 8.95 -0.76
CA CYS A 72 1.07 9.87 -1.51
C CYS A 72 0.77 9.82 -3.02
N ASN A 73 0.90 10.95 -3.71
CA ASN A 73 0.71 11.06 -5.16
C ASN A 73 1.68 10.16 -5.93
N ASN A 74 2.90 9.94 -5.43
CA ASN A 74 3.86 9.02 -6.04
C ASN A 74 3.47 7.53 -5.94
N GLN A 75 2.33 7.21 -5.34
CA GLN A 75 1.73 5.87 -5.33
C GLN A 75 0.62 5.72 -6.39
N MET A 76 0.58 6.62 -7.38
CA MET A 76 -0.22 6.47 -8.59
C MET A 76 0.41 5.46 -9.57
N PRO A 77 -0.38 4.78 -10.41
CA PRO A 77 0.17 3.91 -11.46
C PRO A 77 0.83 4.73 -12.58
N TRP A 78 1.81 4.13 -13.26
CA TRP A 78 2.44 4.72 -14.43
C TRP A 78 2.78 3.66 -15.49
N ALA A 79 2.74 4.07 -16.75
CA ALA A 79 3.15 3.24 -17.88
C ALA A 79 4.67 3.34 -18.10
N ILE A 80 5.29 2.20 -18.38
CA ILE A 80 6.66 2.12 -18.92
C ILE A 80 6.60 2.13 -20.45
N ASN A 81 5.66 1.39 -21.02
CA ASN A 81 5.33 1.34 -22.45
C ASN A 81 3.92 0.74 -22.64
N ASP A 82 3.48 0.57 -23.89
CA ASP A 82 2.15 0.06 -24.23
C ASP A 82 1.83 -1.35 -23.68
N GLN A 83 2.84 -2.10 -23.25
CA GLN A 83 2.71 -3.47 -22.76
C GLN A 83 3.02 -3.62 -21.26
N LEU A 84 3.54 -2.58 -20.61
CA LEU A 84 4.00 -2.65 -19.22
C LEU A 84 3.67 -1.38 -18.43
N ALA A 85 3.05 -1.58 -17.27
CA ALA A 85 2.79 -0.55 -16.28
C ALA A 85 3.09 -1.07 -14.86
N TYR A 86 3.41 -0.15 -13.96
CA TYR A 86 3.53 -0.41 -12.52
C TYR A 86 2.46 0.35 -11.74
N GLY A 87 2.16 -0.13 -10.53
CA GLY A 87 1.18 0.48 -9.66
C GLY A 87 1.08 -0.21 -8.31
N PHE A 88 0.13 0.27 -7.51
CA PHE A 88 -0.01 -0.10 -6.10
C PHE A 88 -1.44 -0.57 -5.82
N PRO A 89 -1.66 -1.89 -5.64
CA PRO A 89 -2.99 -2.42 -5.32
C PRO A 89 -3.19 -2.59 -3.82
N ALA A 90 -4.44 -2.42 -3.36
CA ALA A 90 -4.90 -3.17 -2.19
C ALA A 90 -5.26 -4.58 -2.64
N ALA A 91 -4.78 -5.58 -1.90
CA ALA A 91 -4.95 -6.98 -2.27
C ALA A 91 -5.46 -7.79 -1.08
N THR A 92 -6.40 -8.71 -1.35
CA THR A 92 -6.73 -9.81 -0.45
C THR A 92 -6.43 -11.10 -1.20
N ILE A 93 -5.54 -11.90 -0.63
CA ILE A 93 -5.07 -13.14 -1.25
C ILE A 93 -5.47 -14.29 -0.33
N ALA A 94 -6.10 -15.32 -0.91
CA ALA A 94 -6.58 -16.46 -0.15
C ALA A 94 -5.41 -17.15 0.59
N GLY A 95 -5.59 -17.35 1.90
CA GLY A 95 -4.59 -17.98 2.76
C GLY A 95 -3.47 -17.05 3.25
N LEU A 96 -3.49 -15.76 2.89
CA LEU A 96 -2.51 -14.77 3.37
C LEU A 96 -3.15 -13.71 4.27
N THR A 97 -2.34 -13.10 5.13
CA THR A 97 -2.74 -12.02 6.04
C THR A 97 -1.76 -10.83 5.94
N GLU A 98 -2.06 -9.73 6.64
CA GLU A 98 -1.13 -8.59 6.76
C GLU A 98 -0.11 -8.75 7.90
N GLN A 99 -0.11 -9.88 8.60
CA GLN A 99 0.79 -10.07 9.73
C GLN A 99 2.23 -10.29 9.22
N GLN A 100 3.20 -9.79 10.00
CA GLN A 100 4.61 -10.12 9.85
C GLN A 100 4.87 -11.62 10.02
#